data_AF-A0AA96FWW9-F1
#
_entry.id   AF-A0AA96FWW9-F1
#
_cell.length_a   1.000
_cell.length_b   1.000
_cell.length_c   1.000
_cell.angle_alpha   90.00
_cell.angle_beta   90.00
_cell.angle_gamma   90.00
#
_symmetry.space_group_name_H-M   'P 1'
#
loop_
_entity.id
_entity.type
_entity.pdbx_description
1 polymer ?
#
loop_
_entity_poly.entity_id
_entity_poly.type
_entity_poly.pdbx_seq_one_letter_code
_entity_poly.pdbx_strand_id
1 'polypeptide(L)'
;MSAQAIFATTGALRGFLKSALSNGRSVTLLPPGEDPPVNGSGVNVYLYQVSESPYLRNSSFPGDRAGAPPREQPVLSLELSYLITPFGPTPGADDASDEAHGALGEAMLALHDTPVLNHVHRSGFDADSDLPAVLRDSFEELRVRPHPLSVEDLSRIWSTIGRPYRLSAAYQVSLVQLRGAEPAVAVAPVARARAVVGTRGVPRVATLVPAHGAAATLSGGAVVPGRVRLQGAGLAAPGLMPAVTVAGAAARLVGPASAEALIVEIPRTLPTGPRAEVRVDLGGLPSGGSPPFRIDPWAAAVTPVRTAFGTSATSVVVTGSGLAGAVELVATDAADTVRWSIPVDPARTDGTTAAADLPSGQPAGPGPGAVPNGRYDLRVRLADGALTNPRTFLVVPLLKPVTGAADGSGYDPSQRTLTLRGARLDGLDVRLRVDGVEYELGGQPEPASFTHRFARPLPPGGHTVDVLVDGIRSDAIEVSA
;
A
#
# COMPACT_ATOMS: atom_id res chain seq x y z
N MET A 1 -27.63 -23.12 4.75
CA MET A 1 -28.25 -23.93 3.70
C MET A 1 -27.37 -25.13 3.46
N SER A 2 -27.87 -26.32 3.79
CA SER A 2 -27.09 -27.56 3.87
C SER A 2 -26.69 -28.09 2.50
N ALA A 3 -25.72 -29.01 2.46
CA ALA A 3 -25.30 -29.73 1.25
C ALA A 3 -26.43 -30.55 0.58
N GLN A 4 -27.62 -30.63 1.19
CA GLN A 4 -28.76 -31.39 0.68
C GLN A 4 -29.63 -30.61 -0.32
N ALA A 5 -29.34 -29.34 -0.59
CA ALA A 5 -30.22 -28.48 -1.38
C ALA A 5 -30.44 -28.97 -2.84
N ILE A 6 -29.41 -29.52 -3.48
CA ILE A 6 -29.50 -30.12 -4.82
C ILE A 6 -30.37 -31.38 -4.79
N PHE A 7 -30.13 -32.27 -3.82
CA PHE A 7 -30.91 -33.50 -3.64
C PHE A 7 -32.39 -33.20 -3.36
N ALA A 8 -32.66 -32.25 -2.46
CA ALA A 8 -34.00 -31.81 -2.12
C ALA A 8 -34.73 -31.20 -3.33
N THR A 9 -34.02 -30.45 -4.18
CA THR A 9 -34.59 -29.86 -5.39
C THR A 9 -35.01 -30.94 -6.39
N THR A 10 -34.13 -31.90 -6.66
CA THR A 10 -34.43 -33.03 -7.53
C THR A 10 -35.58 -33.89 -6.98
N GLY A 11 -35.63 -34.09 -5.66
CA GLY A 11 -36.72 -34.78 -4.97
C GLY A 11 -38.06 -34.06 -5.09
N ALA A 12 -38.07 -32.74 -4.89
CA ALA A 12 -39.26 -31.90 -5.02
C ALA A 12 -39.81 -31.91 -6.46
N LEU A 13 -38.92 -31.77 -7.46
CA LEU A 13 -39.31 -31.83 -8.87
C LEU A 13 -39.92 -33.19 -9.23
N ARG A 14 -39.33 -34.29 -8.75
CA ARG A 14 -39.88 -35.64 -8.93
C ARG A 14 -41.24 -35.80 -8.25
N GLY A 15 -41.37 -35.36 -7.01
CA GLY A 15 -42.62 -35.45 -6.24
C GLY A 15 -43.75 -34.68 -6.92
N PHE A 16 -43.46 -33.44 -7.32
CA PHE A 16 -44.39 -32.60 -8.07
C PHE A 16 -44.84 -33.27 -9.37
N LEU A 17 -43.91 -33.71 -10.22
CA LEU A 17 -44.25 -34.38 -11.47
C LEU A 17 -45.06 -35.67 -11.23
N LYS A 18 -44.73 -36.46 -10.21
CA LYS A 18 -45.49 -37.67 -9.87
C LYS A 18 -46.95 -37.35 -9.49
N SER A 19 -47.19 -36.23 -8.83
CA SER A 19 -48.54 -35.76 -8.50
C SER A 19 -49.29 -35.16 -9.69
N ALA A 20 -48.56 -34.76 -10.73
CA ALA A 20 -49.07 -34.04 -11.88
C ALA A 20 -49.44 -34.93 -13.07
N LEU A 21 -48.71 -36.03 -13.25
CA LEU A 21 -48.97 -36.99 -14.31
C LEU A 21 -50.23 -37.83 -14.02
N SER A 22 -50.87 -38.30 -15.09
CA SER A 22 -52.00 -39.23 -15.02
C SER A 22 -51.67 -40.54 -14.30
N ASN A 23 -52.68 -41.13 -13.67
CA ASN A 23 -52.55 -42.38 -12.91
C ASN A 23 -51.94 -43.49 -13.77
N GLY A 24 -50.92 -44.17 -13.25
CA GLY A 24 -50.18 -45.24 -13.95
C GLY A 24 -48.85 -44.79 -14.57
N ARG A 25 -48.59 -43.48 -14.67
CA ARG A 25 -47.31 -42.95 -15.12
C ARG A 25 -46.29 -42.83 -14.00
N SER A 26 -45.02 -43.06 -14.32
CA SER A 26 -43.92 -43.05 -13.35
C SER A 26 -42.91 -41.92 -13.60
N VAL A 27 -42.28 -41.44 -12.53
CA VAL A 27 -41.22 -40.42 -12.60
C VAL A 27 -39.93 -41.00 -12.01
N THR A 28 -38.92 -41.11 -12.86
CA THR A 28 -37.62 -41.70 -12.53
C THR A 28 -36.51 -40.65 -12.48
N LEU A 29 -35.42 -40.97 -11.76
CA LEU A 29 -34.20 -40.16 -11.65
C LEU A 29 -32.97 -40.97 -12.12
N LEU A 30 -33.18 -41.85 -13.09
CA LEU A 30 -32.15 -42.77 -13.56
C LEU A 30 -31.05 -41.98 -14.27
N PRO A 31 -29.79 -42.43 -14.17
CA PRO A 31 -28.74 -41.99 -15.07
C PRO A 31 -29.22 -42.14 -16.52
N PRO A 32 -28.86 -41.21 -17.43
CA PRO A 32 -29.44 -41.16 -18.76
C PRO A 32 -29.00 -42.33 -19.64
N GLY A 33 -28.00 -43.11 -19.20
CA GLY A 33 -27.53 -44.34 -19.83
C GLY A 33 -28.26 -45.60 -19.36
N GLU A 34 -29.14 -45.54 -18.37
CA GLU A 34 -29.92 -46.69 -17.89
C GLU A 34 -31.29 -46.73 -18.58
N ASP A 35 -31.77 -47.94 -18.85
CA ASP A 35 -33.06 -48.12 -19.51
C ASP A 35 -34.21 -48.03 -18.49
N PRO A 36 -35.28 -47.28 -18.82
CA PRO A 36 -36.43 -47.10 -17.94
C PRO A 36 -37.22 -48.41 -17.77
N PRO A 37 -38.17 -48.47 -16.81
CA PRO A 37 -38.97 -49.67 -16.56
C PRO A 37 -39.68 -50.17 -17.83
N VAL A 38 -39.54 -51.46 -18.13
CA VAL A 38 -40.01 -52.08 -19.39
C VAL A 38 -41.54 -52.10 -19.53
N ASN A 39 -42.28 -52.11 -18.41
CA ASN A 39 -43.74 -52.28 -18.40
C ASN A 39 -44.49 -51.04 -17.86
N GLY A 40 -44.11 -49.83 -18.28
CA GLY A 40 -44.82 -48.60 -17.92
C GLY A 40 -44.40 -47.39 -18.75
N SER A 41 -45.18 -46.31 -18.64
CA SER A 41 -44.88 -45.02 -19.27
C SER A 41 -44.61 -43.93 -18.23
N GLY A 42 -43.97 -42.85 -18.65
CA GLY A 42 -43.55 -41.81 -17.73
C GLY A 42 -42.46 -40.90 -18.26
N VAL A 43 -41.80 -40.21 -17.33
CA VAL A 43 -40.68 -39.32 -17.63
C VAL A 43 -39.50 -39.56 -16.71
N ASN A 44 -38.29 -39.50 -17.27
CA ASN A 44 -37.05 -39.49 -16.52
C ASN A 44 -36.56 -38.05 -16.36
N VAL A 45 -36.16 -37.68 -15.16
CA VAL A 45 -35.62 -36.35 -14.84
C VAL A 45 -34.14 -36.48 -14.51
N TYR A 46 -33.28 -35.90 -15.34
CA TYR A 46 -31.84 -36.00 -15.22
C TYR A 46 -31.18 -34.62 -15.07
N LEU A 47 -30.40 -34.41 -14.00
CA LEU A 47 -29.61 -33.19 -13.81
C LEU A 47 -28.33 -33.27 -14.66
N TYR A 48 -28.29 -32.56 -15.79
CA TYR A 48 -27.15 -32.64 -16.72
C TYR A 48 -26.11 -31.54 -16.53
N GLN A 49 -26.48 -30.43 -15.88
CA GLN A 49 -25.57 -29.30 -15.65
C GLN A 49 -25.91 -28.56 -14.35
N VAL A 50 -24.87 -28.13 -13.65
CA VAL A 50 -24.94 -27.23 -12.49
C VAL A 50 -24.01 -26.05 -12.75
N SER A 51 -24.53 -24.84 -12.66
CA SER A 51 -23.75 -23.61 -12.84
C SER A 51 -23.99 -22.62 -11.70
N GLU A 52 -22.99 -21.82 -11.36
CA GLU A 52 -23.21 -20.70 -10.45
C GLU A 52 -23.97 -19.58 -11.16
N SER A 53 -24.92 -18.96 -10.47
CA SER A 53 -25.73 -17.90 -11.05
C SER A 53 -24.90 -16.63 -11.25
N PRO A 54 -24.82 -16.10 -12.49
CA PRO A 54 -24.06 -14.88 -12.77
C PRO A 54 -24.66 -13.64 -12.09
N TYR A 55 -25.93 -13.69 -11.70
CA TYR A 55 -26.66 -12.57 -11.10
C TYR A 55 -26.45 -12.44 -9.59
N LEU A 56 -26.18 -13.56 -8.90
CA LEU A 56 -26.09 -13.60 -7.43
C LEU A 56 -24.70 -13.92 -6.89
N ARG A 57 -23.75 -14.38 -7.73
CA ARG A 57 -22.37 -14.73 -7.32
C ARG A 57 -21.62 -13.63 -6.56
N ASN A 58 -21.95 -12.35 -6.77
CA ASN A 58 -21.29 -11.20 -6.12
C ASN A 58 -22.24 -10.37 -5.23
N SER A 59 -23.47 -10.83 -5.05
CA SER A 59 -24.50 -10.08 -4.34
C SER A 59 -24.52 -10.49 -2.87
N SER A 60 -24.62 -9.50 -1.97
CA SER A 60 -24.80 -9.75 -0.53
C SER A 60 -26.04 -10.62 -0.29
N PHE A 61 -25.94 -11.58 0.63
CA PHE A 61 -27.05 -12.45 0.99
C PHE A 61 -28.09 -11.71 1.85
N PRO A 62 -29.35 -11.59 1.41
CA PRO A 62 -30.38 -10.82 2.12
C PRO A 62 -30.93 -11.49 3.39
N GLY A 63 -30.55 -12.73 3.68
CA GLY A 63 -31.17 -13.56 4.72
C GLY A 63 -32.16 -14.56 4.13
N ASP A 64 -32.75 -15.42 4.96
CA ASP A 64 -33.83 -16.33 4.56
C ASP A 64 -35.09 -16.15 5.43
N ARG A 65 -36.22 -16.71 4.99
CA ARG A 65 -37.50 -16.64 5.71
C ARG A 65 -37.53 -17.54 6.95
N ALA A 66 -36.56 -18.44 7.10
CA ALA A 66 -36.35 -19.26 8.28
C ALA A 66 -35.58 -18.53 9.40
N GLY A 67 -35.23 -17.25 9.20
CA GLY A 67 -34.60 -16.40 10.21
C GLY A 67 -33.07 -16.34 10.14
N ALA A 68 -32.45 -16.80 9.05
CA ALA A 68 -31.02 -16.56 8.83
C ALA A 68 -30.76 -15.06 8.59
N PRO A 69 -29.80 -14.44 9.30
CA PRO A 69 -29.53 -13.03 9.17
C PRO A 69 -28.89 -12.70 7.80
N PRO A 70 -29.09 -11.47 7.29
CA PRO A 70 -28.39 -10.98 6.12
C PRO A 70 -26.86 -11.00 6.33
N ARG A 71 -26.10 -11.18 5.24
CA ARG A 71 -24.63 -11.19 5.24
C ARG A 71 -24.11 -10.42 4.04
N GLU A 72 -23.03 -9.67 4.23
CA GLU A 72 -22.34 -8.99 3.12
C GLU A 72 -21.66 -9.97 2.16
N GLN A 73 -21.22 -11.13 2.68
CA GLN A 73 -20.58 -12.16 1.88
C GLN A 73 -21.64 -12.88 1.00
N PRO A 74 -21.38 -13.03 -0.32
CA PRO A 74 -22.27 -13.78 -1.19
C PRO A 74 -22.33 -15.26 -0.80
N VAL A 75 -23.48 -15.87 -1.01
CA VAL A 75 -23.69 -17.32 -0.85
C VAL A 75 -23.62 -18.02 -2.21
N LEU A 76 -23.18 -19.28 -2.22
CA LEU A 76 -23.10 -20.06 -3.45
C LEU A 76 -24.51 -20.26 -4.02
N SER A 77 -24.82 -19.52 -5.08
CA SER A 77 -26.15 -19.53 -5.69
C SER A 77 -26.08 -20.35 -6.98
N LEU A 78 -26.78 -21.47 -7.03
CA LEU A 78 -26.71 -22.42 -8.15
C LEU A 78 -27.95 -22.36 -9.04
N GLU A 79 -27.71 -22.53 -10.33
CA GLU A 79 -28.71 -22.83 -11.36
C GLU A 79 -28.56 -24.30 -11.76
N LEU A 80 -29.68 -25.03 -11.73
CA LEU A 80 -29.71 -26.46 -11.99
C LEU A 80 -30.46 -26.74 -13.29
N SER A 81 -29.79 -27.36 -14.26
CA SER A 81 -30.39 -27.67 -15.57
C SER A 81 -30.73 -29.15 -15.69
N TYR A 82 -32.01 -29.43 -15.86
CA TYR A 82 -32.59 -30.76 -15.94
C TYR A 82 -33.01 -31.09 -17.38
N LEU A 83 -32.85 -32.36 -17.74
CA LEU A 83 -33.34 -32.96 -18.97
C LEU A 83 -34.49 -33.90 -18.62
N ILE A 84 -35.66 -33.66 -19.21
CA ILE A 84 -36.85 -34.49 -19.06
C ILE A 84 -36.99 -35.35 -20.31
N THR A 85 -36.87 -36.66 -20.14
CA THR A 85 -36.90 -37.64 -21.25
C THR A 85 -38.10 -38.55 -21.06
N PRO A 86 -39.07 -38.60 -21.99
CA PRO A 86 -40.19 -39.51 -21.87
C PRO A 86 -39.77 -40.95 -22.15
N PHE A 87 -40.52 -41.88 -21.58
CA PHE A 87 -40.44 -43.30 -21.89
C PHE A 87 -41.83 -43.92 -21.89
N GLY A 88 -41.96 -45.00 -22.63
CA GLY A 88 -43.20 -45.76 -22.77
C GLY A 88 -42.97 -47.00 -23.62
N PRO A 89 -43.97 -47.89 -23.71
CA PRO A 89 -43.92 -49.02 -24.61
C PRO A 89 -43.76 -48.55 -26.06
N THR A 90 -43.04 -49.32 -26.88
CA THR A 90 -42.92 -49.06 -28.32
C THR A 90 -44.32 -49.10 -28.94
N PRO A 91 -44.76 -48.06 -29.67
CA PRO A 91 -46.07 -48.06 -30.31
C PRO A 91 -46.18 -49.20 -31.34
N GLY A 92 -47.29 -49.94 -31.33
CA GLY A 92 -47.64 -50.88 -32.39
C GLY A 92 -47.98 -50.17 -33.71
N ALA A 93 -47.97 -50.90 -34.83
CA ALA A 93 -48.23 -50.34 -36.16
C ALA A 93 -49.63 -49.69 -36.32
N ASP A 94 -50.59 -50.10 -35.50
CA ASP A 94 -51.98 -49.62 -35.48
C ASP A 94 -52.36 -48.88 -34.17
N ASP A 95 -51.40 -48.66 -33.24
CA ASP A 95 -51.65 -48.01 -31.95
C ASP A 95 -51.48 -46.48 -32.06
N ALA A 96 -52.59 -45.76 -31.96
CA ALA A 96 -52.62 -44.29 -31.90
C ALA A 96 -52.21 -43.71 -30.52
N SER A 97 -51.88 -44.56 -29.54
CA SER A 97 -51.59 -44.16 -28.17
C SER A 97 -50.08 -44.01 -27.94
N ASP A 98 -49.53 -42.88 -28.38
CA ASP A 98 -48.14 -42.53 -28.04
C ASP A 98 -48.03 -42.07 -26.58
N GLU A 99 -47.90 -43.04 -25.69
CA GLU A 99 -47.83 -42.77 -24.25
C GLU A 99 -46.60 -41.96 -23.85
N ALA A 100 -45.49 -42.08 -24.59
CA ALA A 100 -44.25 -41.35 -24.32
C ALA A 100 -44.41 -39.85 -24.64
N HIS A 101 -44.92 -39.51 -25.83
CA HIS A 101 -45.22 -38.12 -26.17
C HIS A 101 -46.32 -37.54 -25.27
N GLY A 102 -47.33 -38.34 -24.91
CA GLY A 102 -48.37 -37.94 -23.97
C GLY A 102 -47.81 -37.62 -22.57
N ALA A 103 -46.90 -38.45 -22.05
CA ALA A 103 -46.25 -38.23 -20.76
C ALA A 103 -45.38 -36.98 -20.77
N LEU A 104 -44.66 -36.71 -21.87
CA LEU A 104 -43.91 -35.47 -22.03
C LEU A 104 -44.83 -34.25 -22.05
N GLY A 105 -45.94 -34.31 -22.80
CA GLY A 105 -46.92 -33.23 -22.88
C GLY A 105 -47.53 -32.88 -21.51
N GLU A 106 -47.93 -33.89 -20.73
CA GLU A 106 -48.42 -33.67 -19.36
C GLU A 106 -47.35 -33.08 -18.44
N ALA A 107 -46.11 -33.58 -18.51
CA ALA A 107 -45.02 -33.03 -17.71
C ALA A 107 -44.74 -31.57 -18.06
N MET A 108 -44.70 -31.24 -19.36
CA MET A 108 -44.44 -29.88 -19.82
C MET A 108 -45.57 -28.91 -19.43
N LEU A 109 -46.84 -29.34 -19.55
CA LEU A 109 -48.00 -28.55 -19.15
C LEU A 109 -47.99 -28.33 -17.63
N ALA A 110 -47.73 -29.37 -16.83
CA ALA A 110 -47.67 -29.26 -15.38
C ALA A 110 -46.60 -28.25 -14.91
N LEU A 111 -45.41 -28.27 -15.52
CA LEU A 111 -44.34 -27.32 -15.21
C LEU A 111 -44.63 -25.91 -15.73
N HIS A 112 -45.42 -25.78 -16.79
CA HIS A 112 -45.85 -24.48 -17.31
C HIS A 112 -46.91 -23.84 -16.42
N ASP A 113 -47.91 -24.60 -15.99
CA ASP A 113 -49.01 -24.11 -15.15
C ASP A 113 -48.54 -23.80 -13.73
N THR A 114 -47.52 -24.53 -13.25
CA THR A 114 -46.98 -24.38 -11.90
C THR A 114 -45.47 -24.13 -11.92
N PRO A 115 -45.02 -22.95 -12.37
CA PRO A 115 -43.59 -22.66 -12.53
C PRO A 115 -42.89 -22.37 -11.20
N VAL A 116 -43.63 -22.19 -10.09
CA VAL A 116 -43.07 -21.93 -8.75
C VAL A 116 -43.54 -23.01 -7.79
N LEU A 117 -42.63 -23.86 -7.32
CA LEU A 117 -42.99 -25.04 -6.51
C LEU A 117 -43.26 -24.71 -5.03
N ASN A 118 -42.82 -23.55 -4.54
CA ASN A 118 -42.93 -23.16 -3.13
C ASN A 118 -44.36 -22.91 -2.63
N HIS A 119 -45.33 -22.71 -3.54
CA HIS A 119 -46.70 -22.30 -3.20
C HIS A 119 -47.74 -23.31 -3.67
N VAL A 120 -47.32 -24.55 -3.93
CA VAL A 120 -48.17 -25.58 -4.54
C VAL A 120 -48.88 -26.37 -3.46
N HIS A 121 -50.21 -26.33 -3.46
CA HIS A 121 -51.04 -27.16 -2.59
C HIS A 121 -51.98 -28.00 -3.45
N ARG A 122 -51.52 -29.19 -3.86
CA ARG A 122 -52.31 -30.12 -4.69
C ARG A 122 -52.34 -31.51 -4.09
N SER A 123 -53.36 -32.29 -4.43
CA SER A 123 -53.41 -33.70 -4.06
C SER A 123 -52.17 -34.44 -4.59
N GLY A 124 -51.38 -35.01 -3.67
CA GLY A 124 -50.16 -35.76 -3.99
C GLY A 124 -48.86 -34.95 -4.02
N PHE A 125 -48.92 -33.62 -3.89
CA PHE A 125 -47.76 -32.76 -3.64
C PHE A 125 -48.20 -31.48 -2.91
N ASP A 126 -47.79 -31.34 -1.66
CA ASP A 126 -48.04 -30.14 -0.86
C ASP A 126 -46.70 -29.52 -0.46
N ALA A 127 -46.46 -28.28 -0.88
CA ALA A 127 -45.24 -27.55 -0.61
C ALA A 127 -44.96 -27.39 0.89
N ASP A 128 -45.98 -27.36 1.75
CA ASP A 128 -45.78 -27.24 3.19
C ASP A 128 -45.27 -28.52 3.85
N SER A 129 -45.57 -29.69 3.28
CA SER A 129 -45.15 -31.00 3.83
C SER A 129 -44.00 -31.65 3.05
N ASP A 130 -44.00 -31.50 1.72
CA ASP A 130 -43.13 -32.25 0.82
C ASP A 130 -41.87 -31.45 0.42
N LEU A 131 -41.92 -30.11 0.52
CA LEU A 131 -40.75 -29.26 0.30
C LEU A 131 -39.98 -29.09 1.62
N PRO A 132 -38.69 -29.50 1.70
CA PRO A 132 -37.91 -29.28 2.90
C PRO A 132 -37.85 -27.80 3.27
N ALA A 133 -37.90 -27.48 4.57
CA ALA A 133 -37.87 -26.11 5.08
C ALA A 133 -36.74 -25.25 4.46
N VAL A 134 -35.59 -25.87 4.18
CA VAL A 134 -34.44 -25.21 3.54
C VAL A 134 -34.73 -24.65 2.13
N LEU A 135 -35.65 -25.25 1.37
CA LEU A 135 -36.07 -24.79 0.03
C LEU A 135 -37.37 -23.99 0.08
N ARG A 136 -38.24 -24.27 1.05
CA ARG A 136 -39.51 -23.56 1.23
C ARG A 136 -39.29 -22.16 1.78
N ASP A 137 -38.43 -22.06 2.80
CA ASP A 137 -38.14 -20.82 3.52
C ASP A 137 -36.94 -20.06 2.93
N SER A 138 -36.39 -20.50 1.80
CA SER A 138 -35.35 -19.75 1.09
C SER A 138 -35.89 -18.40 0.60
N PHE A 139 -34.98 -17.43 0.48
CA PHE A 139 -35.31 -16.11 -0.05
C PHE A 139 -35.75 -16.19 -1.52
N GLU A 140 -34.95 -16.90 -2.33
CA GLU A 140 -35.30 -17.24 -3.70
C GLU A 140 -36.21 -18.46 -3.72
N GLU A 141 -37.28 -18.38 -4.49
CA GLU A 141 -38.24 -19.47 -4.67
C GLU A 141 -37.75 -20.43 -5.75
N LEU A 142 -38.15 -21.69 -5.64
CA LEU A 142 -37.84 -22.75 -6.58
C LEU A 142 -38.64 -22.57 -7.87
N ARG A 143 -38.05 -21.86 -8.82
CA ARG A 143 -38.69 -21.52 -10.10
C ARG A 143 -38.20 -22.43 -11.21
N VAL A 144 -39.11 -23.17 -11.83
CA VAL A 144 -38.84 -24.04 -12.98
C VAL A 144 -39.20 -23.28 -14.26
N ARG A 145 -38.26 -23.21 -15.20
CA ARG A 145 -38.44 -22.50 -16.47
C ARG A 145 -37.98 -23.35 -17.64
N PRO A 146 -38.68 -23.32 -18.79
CA PRO A 146 -38.19 -23.96 -20.01
C PRO A 146 -36.81 -23.41 -20.40
N HIS A 147 -35.90 -24.30 -20.78
CA HIS A 147 -34.57 -23.95 -21.28
C HIS A 147 -34.34 -24.67 -22.62
N PRO A 148 -34.88 -24.13 -23.73
CA PRO A 148 -34.83 -24.81 -25.02
C PRO A 148 -33.38 -25.00 -25.49
N LEU A 149 -33.00 -26.24 -25.77
CA LEU A 149 -31.70 -26.60 -26.35
C LEU A 149 -31.85 -26.85 -27.85
N SER A 150 -30.79 -26.57 -28.62
CA SER A 150 -30.73 -26.94 -30.03
C SER A 150 -30.70 -28.47 -30.20
N VAL A 151 -31.13 -28.95 -31.36
CA VAL A 151 -31.09 -30.39 -31.67
C VAL A 151 -29.64 -30.87 -31.69
N GLU A 152 -28.71 -30.03 -32.12
CA GLU A 152 -27.27 -30.27 -32.11
C GLU A 152 -26.73 -30.46 -30.68
N ASP A 153 -27.15 -29.63 -29.73
CA ASP A 153 -26.73 -29.72 -28.32
C ASP A 153 -27.30 -30.97 -27.66
N LEU A 154 -28.59 -31.27 -27.88
CA LEU A 154 -29.20 -32.51 -27.40
C LEU A 154 -28.51 -33.74 -28.01
N SER A 155 -28.20 -33.73 -29.30
CA SER A 155 -27.48 -34.80 -29.99
C SER A 155 -26.09 -35.01 -29.41
N ARG A 156 -25.40 -33.92 -29.05
CA ARG A 156 -24.09 -33.98 -28.39
C ARG A 156 -24.19 -34.60 -27.00
N ILE A 157 -25.16 -34.19 -26.18
CA ILE A 157 -25.40 -34.74 -24.85
C ILE A 157 -25.61 -36.25 -24.95
N TRP A 158 -26.53 -36.70 -25.81
CA TRP A 158 -26.82 -38.13 -25.98
C TRP A 158 -25.64 -38.93 -26.54
N SER A 159 -24.87 -38.35 -27.45
CA SER A 159 -23.66 -38.96 -28.00
C SER A 159 -22.57 -39.15 -26.94
N THR A 160 -22.40 -38.19 -26.01
CA THR A 160 -21.47 -38.34 -24.87
C THR A 160 -21.92 -39.43 -23.89
N ILE A 161 -23.23 -39.64 -23.73
CA ILE A 161 -23.80 -40.72 -22.90
C ILE A 161 -23.64 -42.10 -23.55
N GLY A 162 -23.34 -42.16 -24.86
CA GLY A 162 -23.18 -43.42 -25.60
C GLY A 162 -24.51 -44.11 -25.91
N ARG A 163 -25.62 -43.36 -25.94
CA ARG A 163 -26.96 -43.87 -26.28
C ARG A 163 -27.49 -43.16 -27.54
N PRO A 164 -28.37 -43.81 -28.32
CA PRO A 164 -29.08 -43.15 -29.42
C PRO A 164 -29.82 -41.91 -28.92
N TYR A 165 -29.95 -40.91 -29.79
CA TYR A 165 -30.71 -39.70 -29.51
C TYR A 165 -32.12 -40.06 -29.02
N ARG A 166 -32.52 -39.51 -27.87
CA ARG A 166 -33.88 -39.61 -27.33
C ARG A 166 -34.50 -38.23 -27.27
N LEU A 167 -35.79 -38.14 -27.58
CA LEU A 167 -36.55 -36.90 -27.40
C LEU A 167 -36.39 -36.40 -25.96
N SER A 168 -36.15 -35.12 -25.77
CA SER A 168 -36.01 -34.55 -24.43
C SER A 168 -36.40 -33.08 -24.40
N ALA A 169 -36.94 -32.64 -23.27
CA ALA A 169 -37.19 -31.24 -22.98
C ALA A 169 -36.27 -30.78 -21.84
N ALA A 170 -35.55 -29.69 -22.06
CA ALA A 170 -34.66 -29.14 -21.04
C ALA A 170 -35.36 -28.03 -20.23
N TYR A 171 -35.15 -28.07 -18.93
CA TYR A 171 -35.69 -27.15 -17.95
C TYR A 171 -34.60 -26.66 -17.02
N GLN A 172 -34.68 -25.40 -16.63
CA GLN A 172 -33.77 -24.80 -15.67
C GLN A 172 -34.54 -24.48 -14.39
N VAL A 173 -34.01 -24.92 -13.26
CA VAL A 173 -34.52 -24.62 -11.93
C VAL A 173 -33.64 -23.53 -11.31
N SER A 174 -34.23 -22.37 -11.03
CA SER A 174 -33.52 -21.19 -10.59
C SER A 174 -33.23 -21.21 -9.08
N LEU A 175 -31.99 -20.83 -8.76
CA LEU A 175 -31.44 -20.34 -7.49
C LEU A 175 -31.60 -21.24 -6.26
N VAL A 176 -30.79 -22.29 -6.22
CA VAL A 176 -30.53 -23.05 -4.99
C VAL A 176 -29.31 -22.46 -4.30
N GLN A 177 -29.52 -21.81 -3.16
CA GLN A 177 -28.43 -21.20 -2.39
C GLN A 177 -27.81 -22.23 -1.42
N LEU A 178 -26.49 -22.32 -1.38
CA LEU A 178 -25.73 -23.18 -0.47
C LEU A 178 -24.90 -22.31 0.47
N ARG A 179 -24.90 -22.63 1.76
CA ARG A 179 -24.24 -21.84 2.81
C ARG A 179 -23.63 -22.75 3.87
N GLY A 180 -22.34 -22.58 4.14
CA GLY A 180 -21.66 -23.24 5.25
C GLY A 180 -22.31 -22.97 6.61
N ALA A 181 -22.15 -23.92 7.54
CA ALA A 181 -22.76 -23.86 8.88
C ALA A 181 -22.20 -22.77 9.80
N GLU A 182 -21.20 -22.01 9.34
CA GLU A 182 -20.48 -21.06 10.18
C GLU A 182 -21.42 -19.98 10.75
N PRO A 183 -21.40 -19.77 12.08
CA PRO A 183 -22.23 -18.76 12.71
C PRO A 183 -21.86 -17.40 12.15
N ALA A 184 -22.88 -16.60 11.78
CA ALA A 184 -22.64 -15.22 11.40
C ALA A 184 -22.06 -14.52 12.63
N VAL A 185 -20.92 -13.85 12.49
CA VAL A 185 -20.45 -12.93 13.52
C VAL A 185 -21.48 -11.81 13.58
N ALA A 186 -22.35 -11.85 14.58
CA ALA A 186 -23.36 -10.82 14.79
C ALA A 186 -22.65 -9.52 15.17
N VAL A 187 -22.51 -8.61 14.20
CA VAL A 187 -22.00 -7.27 14.47
C VAL A 187 -23.14 -6.50 15.11
N ALA A 188 -22.89 -5.94 16.30
CA ALA A 188 -23.92 -5.21 17.03
C ALA A 188 -24.44 -4.03 16.17
N PRO A 189 -25.78 -3.84 16.07
CA PRO A 189 -26.33 -2.70 15.36
C PRO A 189 -25.85 -1.39 16.01
N VAL A 190 -25.74 -0.32 15.23
CA VAL A 190 -25.37 1.00 15.74
C VAL A 190 -26.44 1.45 16.75
N ALA A 191 -26.15 1.28 18.04
CA ALA A 191 -27.11 1.52 19.11
C ALA A 191 -27.51 3.00 19.24
N ARG A 192 -26.59 3.91 18.90
CA ARG A 192 -26.83 5.36 18.88
C ARG A 192 -25.95 6.03 17.82
N ALA A 193 -26.58 6.64 16.83
CA ALA A 193 -25.89 7.61 15.96
C ALA A 193 -25.79 8.95 16.72
N ARG A 194 -24.57 9.41 17.00
CA ARG A 194 -24.33 10.74 17.56
C ARG A 194 -23.87 11.66 16.44
N ALA A 195 -24.77 12.53 15.97
CA ALA A 195 -24.41 13.64 15.10
C ALA A 195 -24.18 14.88 15.96
N VAL A 196 -22.99 15.47 15.88
CA VAL A 196 -22.70 16.77 16.47
C VAL A 196 -22.80 17.80 15.36
N VAL A 197 -23.88 18.60 15.37
CA VAL A 197 -24.03 19.74 14.48
C VAL A 197 -23.55 20.98 15.22
N GLY A 198 -22.53 21.63 14.69
CA GLY A 198 -21.99 22.88 15.22
C GLY A 198 -21.69 23.85 14.09
N THR A 199 -21.88 25.14 14.33
CA THR A 199 -21.41 26.19 13.42
C THR A 199 -19.88 26.19 13.41
N ARG A 200 -19.30 25.80 12.28
CA ARG A 200 -17.84 25.66 12.14
C ARG A 200 -17.23 27.04 11.89
N GLY A 201 -16.69 27.65 12.94
CA GLY A 201 -15.85 28.84 12.81
C GLY A 201 -14.51 28.50 12.16
N VAL A 202 -13.96 29.42 11.36
CA VAL A 202 -12.59 29.31 10.86
C VAL A 202 -11.63 29.29 12.07
N PRO A 203 -10.67 28.34 12.15
CA PRO A 203 -9.70 28.34 13.25
C PRO A 203 -8.94 29.68 13.27
N ARG A 204 -8.71 30.23 14.45
CA ARG A 204 -7.99 31.50 14.61
C ARG A 204 -6.84 31.30 15.59
N VAL A 205 -5.62 31.46 15.10
CA VAL A 205 -4.42 31.51 15.96
C VAL A 205 -4.24 32.95 16.42
N ALA A 206 -4.45 33.21 17.69
CA ALA A 206 -4.36 34.55 18.26
C ALA A 206 -2.94 34.89 18.73
N THR A 207 -2.29 33.95 19.42
CA THR A 207 -0.96 34.13 19.99
C THR A 207 -0.12 32.86 19.89
N LEU A 208 1.20 33.06 19.84
CA LEU A 208 2.21 32.02 19.91
C LEU A 208 3.04 32.24 21.17
N VAL A 209 3.15 31.20 22.01
CA VAL A 209 3.88 31.25 23.27
C VAL A 209 4.92 30.13 23.30
N PRO A 210 6.23 30.46 23.24
CA PRO A 210 6.79 31.80 22.97
C PRO A 210 6.51 32.28 21.53
N ALA A 211 6.72 33.57 21.24
CA ALA A 211 6.57 34.13 19.89
C ALA A 211 7.82 33.92 19.00
N HIS A 212 8.92 33.51 19.62
CA HIS A 212 10.18 33.21 18.98
C HIS A 212 10.90 32.09 19.73
N GLY A 213 11.83 31.42 19.06
CA GLY A 213 12.67 30.39 19.67
C GLY A 213 13.36 29.51 18.63
N ALA A 214 14.23 28.64 19.12
CA ALA A 214 15.00 27.75 18.26
C ALA A 214 14.12 26.67 17.64
N ALA A 215 14.41 26.29 16.39
CA ALA A 215 13.74 25.17 15.74
C ALA A 215 14.08 23.83 16.43
N ALA A 216 15.28 23.72 16.98
CA ALA A 216 15.74 22.57 17.75
C ALA A 216 16.79 22.98 18.79
N THR A 217 17.03 22.10 19.75
CA THR A 217 18.10 22.20 20.75
C THR A 217 18.91 20.91 20.76
N LEU A 218 20.18 20.98 21.15
CA LEU A 218 21.01 19.81 21.37
C LEU A 218 21.00 19.45 22.86
N SER A 219 20.39 18.33 23.22
CA SER A 219 20.31 17.86 24.61
C SER A 219 20.69 16.38 24.68
N GLY A 220 21.66 16.04 25.53
CA GLY A 220 22.13 14.64 25.68
C GLY A 220 22.66 14.01 24.38
N GLY A 221 23.20 14.82 23.45
CA GLY A 221 23.69 14.36 22.15
C GLY A 221 22.60 14.19 21.07
N ALA A 222 21.33 14.46 21.39
CA ALA A 222 20.22 14.35 20.46
C ALA A 222 19.66 15.72 20.05
N VAL A 223 19.27 15.86 18.79
CA VAL A 223 18.56 17.06 18.28
C VAL A 223 17.07 16.96 18.64
N VAL A 224 16.68 17.72 19.65
CA VAL A 224 15.32 17.76 20.18
C VAL A 224 14.57 18.95 19.56
N PRO A 225 13.40 18.74 18.94
CA PRO A 225 12.63 19.83 18.35
C PRO A 225 12.17 20.85 19.41
N GLY A 226 12.20 22.12 19.05
CA GLY A 226 11.60 23.19 19.83
C GLY A 226 10.08 23.02 19.90
N ARG A 227 9.42 23.64 20.88
CA ARG A 227 7.96 23.60 21.02
C ARG A 227 7.39 25.00 21.11
N VAL A 228 6.20 25.16 20.52
CA VAL A 228 5.42 26.39 20.61
C VAL A 228 3.97 26.06 20.94
N ARG A 229 3.39 26.84 21.86
CA ARG A 229 1.96 26.78 22.19
C ARG A 229 1.22 27.79 21.33
N LEU A 230 0.29 27.31 20.53
CA LEU A 230 -0.67 28.12 19.79
C LEU A 230 -1.86 28.35 20.73
N GLN A 231 -2.26 29.60 20.94
CA GLN A 231 -3.51 29.93 21.63
C GLN A 231 -4.43 30.68 20.69
N GLY A 232 -5.73 30.43 20.80
CA GLY A 232 -6.68 30.87 19.80
C GLY A 232 -8.09 30.40 20.06
N ALA A 233 -8.87 30.27 18.99
CA ALA A 233 -10.23 29.75 19.04
C ALA A 233 -10.48 28.80 17.86
N GLY A 234 -11.30 27.78 18.08
CA GLY A 234 -11.65 26.79 17.06
C GLY A 234 -10.48 25.95 16.56
N LEU A 235 -9.40 25.80 17.35
CA LEU A 235 -8.19 25.07 16.94
C LEU A 235 -8.36 23.54 16.89
N ALA A 236 -9.37 23.00 17.59
CA ALA A 236 -9.72 21.59 17.58
C ALA A 236 -11.23 21.42 17.74
N ALA A 237 -11.77 20.31 17.24
CA ALA A 237 -13.18 19.95 17.39
C ALA A 237 -13.33 18.42 17.53
N PRO A 238 -14.39 17.92 18.20
CA PRO A 238 -14.64 16.49 18.32
C PRO A 238 -14.70 15.79 16.96
N GLY A 239 -13.95 14.70 16.81
CA GLY A 239 -13.91 13.92 15.56
C GLY A 239 -13.02 14.48 14.45
N LEU A 240 -12.35 15.62 14.67
CA LEU A 240 -11.43 16.22 13.71
C LEU A 240 -10.04 16.37 14.32
N MET A 241 -9.02 15.93 13.58
CA MET A 241 -7.62 16.12 13.96
C MET A 241 -7.08 17.39 13.30
N PRO A 242 -6.59 18.38 14.06
CA PRO A 242 -5.96 19.56 13.48
C PRO A 242 -4.64 19.16 12.82
N ALA A 243 -4.38 19.71 11.64
CA ALA A 243 -3.07 19.69 11.00
C ALA A 243 -2.42 21.05 11.20
N VAL A 244 -1.17 21.08 11.66
CA VAL A 244 -0.42 22.33 11.85
C VAL A 244 0.77 22.36 10.93
N THR A 245 1.04 23.50 10.30
CA THR A 245 2.26 23.72 9.52
C THR A 245 3.02 24.92 10.07
N VAL A 246 4.35 24.84 10.03
CA VAL A 246 5.29 25.90 10.41
C VAL A 246 6.25 26.11 9.24
N ALA A 247 6.28 27.32 8.68
CA ALA A 247 7.02 27.66 7.47
C ALA A 247 6.73 26.70 6.28
N GLY A 248 5.50 26.18 6.21
CA GLY A 248 5.07 25.20 5.19
C GLY A 248 5.42 23.75 5.49
N ALA A 249 6.23 23.46 6.51
CA ALA A 249 6.53 22.09 6.94
C ALA A 249 5.50 21.59 7.97
N ALA A 250 5.11 20.32 7.89
CA ALA A 250 4.16 19.72 8.83
C ALA A 250 4.75 19.66 10.24
N ALA A 251 4.02 20.21 11.21
CA ALA A 251 4.39 20.25 12.62
C ALA A 251 3.60 19.19 13.40
N ARG A 252 4.28 18.51 14.33
CA ARG A 252 3.67 17.44 15.13
C ARG A 252 2.98 18.02 16.36
N LEU A 253 1.75 17.59 16.62
CA LEU A 253 1.02 17.92 17.85
C LEU A 253 1.58 17.15 19.06
N VAL A 254 1.62 17.83 20.20
CA VAL A 254 2.05 17.27 21.49
C VAL A 254 0.93 17.40 22.50
N GLY A 255 0.53 16.26 23.07
CA GLY A 255 -0.52 16.21 24.08
C GLY A 255 -1.93 16.43 23.50
N PRO A 256 -2.92 16.67 24.37
CA PRO A 256 -4.31 16.80 23.96
C PRO A 256 -4.54 18.12 23.19
N ALA A 257 -5.26 18.02 22.08
CA ALA A 257 -5.74 19.18 21.33
C ALA A 257 -7.01 19.74 21.98
N SER A 258 -7.10 21.07 22.08
CA SER A 258 -8.28 21.77 22.58
C SER A 258 -8.69 22.87 21.61
N ALA A 259 -9.95 23.33 21.72
CA ALA A 259 -10.45 24.40 20.87
C ALA A 259 -9.68 25.73 21.06
N GLU A 260 -9.05 25.92 22.22
CA GLU A 260 -8.37 27.18 22.57
C GLU A 260 -6.85 27.11 22.48
N ALA A 261 -6.28 25.91 22.52
CA ALA A 261 -4.83 25.76 22.49
C ALA A 261 -4.36 24.43 21.88
N LEU A 262 -3.23 24.52 21.19
CA LEU A 262 -2.44 23.41 20.68
C LEU A 262 -0.99 23.59 21.10
N ILE A 263 -0.27 22.50 21.36
CA ILE A 263 1.19 22.51 21.51
C ILE A 263 1.75 21.75 20.32
N VAL A 264 2.71 22.35 19.62
CA VAL A 264 3.35 21.71 18.46
C VAL A 264 4.86 21.70 18.59
N GLU A 265 5.46 20.64 18.07
CA GLU A 265 6.89 20.53 17.82
C GLU A 265 7.22 21.24 16.51
N ILE A 266 8.17 22.17 16.58
CA ILE A 266 8.70 22.89 15.42
C ILE A 266 9.49 21.88 14.58
N PRO A 267 9.24 21.83 13.26
CA PRO A 267 10.03 20.98 12.36
C PRO A 267 11.53 21.31 12.44
N ARG A 268 12.36 20.28 12.56
CA ARG A 268 13.83 20.44 12.66
C ARG A 268 14.46 20.95 11.36
N THR A 269 13.77 20.75 10.25
CA THR A 269 14.12 21.26 8.92
C THR A 269 13.01 22.19 8.45
N LEU A 270 13.38 23.41 8.09
CA LEU A 270 12.45 24.44 7.65
C LEU A 270 12.88 24.95 6.27
N PRO A 271 11.98 24.96 5.27
CA PRO A 271 12.32 25.41 3.93
C PRO A 271 12.46 26.93 3.85
N THR A 272 11.78 27.68 4.73
CA THR A 272 11.78 29.15 4.76
C THR A 272 11.87 29.68 6.19
N GLY A 273 12.35 30.92 6.34
CA GLY A 273 12.58 31.58 7.62
C GLY A 273 13.38 32.87 7.44
N PRO A 274 13.74 33.58 8.52
CA PRO A 274 13.53 33.24 9.93
C PRO A 274 12.11 33.53 10.45
N ARG A 275 11.29 34.30 9.72
CA ARG A 275 9.88 34.52 10.06
C ARG A 275 9.02 33.40 9.45
N ALA A 276 8.61 32.46 10.27
CA ALA A 276 7.80 31.31 9.89
C ALA A 276 6.31 31.60 10.06
N GLU A 277 5.53 31.43 9.00
CA GLU A 277 4.07 31.38 9.11
C GLU A 277 3.66 30.10 9.86
N VAL A 278 2.73 30.23 10.82
CA VAL A 278 2.14 29.08 11.54
C VAL A 278 0.68 28.97 11.14
N ARG A 279 0.27 27.87 10.51
CA ARG A 279 -1.12 27.68 10.05
C ARG A 279 -1.72 26.44 10.67
N VAL A 280 -2.99 26.53 11.08
CA VAL A 280 -3.78 25.40 11.56
C VAL A 280 -4.86 25.11 10.54
N ASP A 281 -4.94 23.89 10.03
CA ASP A 281 -6.05 23.38 9.24
C ASP A 281 -6.89 22.44 10.10
N LEU A 282 -8.17 22.73 10.23
CA LEU A 282 -9.11 21.85 10.92
C LEU A 282 -10.11 21.29 9.91
N GLY A 283 -9.79 20.14 9.33
CA GLY A 283 -10.62 19.38 8.40
C GLY A 283 -11.02 20.18 7.15
N GLY A 284 -10.04 20.78 6.49
CA GLY A 284 -10.17 21.54 5.24
C GLY A 284 -10.44 23.04 5.43
N LEU A 285 -10.45 23.52 6.67
CA LEU A 285 -10.60 24.94 7.00
C LEU A 285 -9.27 25.48 7.55
N PRO A 286 -8.47 26.18 6.73
CA PRO A 286 -7.23 26.78 7.19
C PRO A 286 -7.49 27.99 8.08
N SER A 287 -6.59 28.24 9.02
CA SER A 287 -6.74 29.32 9.98
C SER A 287 -6.65 30.70 9.33
N GLY A 288 -7.54 31.60 9.72
CA GLY A 288 -7.58 32.98 9.21
C GLY A 288 -6.54 33.86 9.90
N GLY A 289 -5.37 34.01 9.26
CA GLY A 289 -4.26 34.82 9.79
C GLY A 289 -3.62 34.21 11.04
N SER A 290 -2.31 34.39 11.19
CA SER A 290 -1.55 33.93 12.34
C SER A 290 -0.34 34.83 12.54
N PRO A 291 0.01 35.22 13.78
CA PRO A 291 1.25 35.95 14.02
C PRO A 291 2.44 35.08 13.57
N PRO A 292 3.48 35.66 12.95
CA PRO A 292 4.65 34.89 12.53
C PRO A 292 5.42 34.41 13.77
N PHE A 293 5.85 33.15 13.75
CA PHE A 293 6.85 32.63 14.69
C PHE A 293 8.24 33.01 14.19
N ARG A 294 9.08 33.63 15.01
CA ARG A 294 10.47 33.91 14.61
C ARG A 294 11.38 32.77 15.07
N ILE A 295 11.99 32.07 14.11
CA ILE A 295 13.06 31.12 14.37
C ILE A 295 14.32 31.90 14.76
N ASP A 296 14.85 31.61 15.95
CA ASP A 296 16.05 32.25 16.49
C ASP A 296 16.81 31.23 17.35
N PRO A 297 18.07 30.87 17.01
CA PRO A 297 18.90 31.44 15.95
C PRO A 297 18.57 30.91 14.54
N TRP A 298 19.02 31.61 13.50
CA TRP A 298 18.83 31.25 12.09
C TRP A 298 20.13 31.33 11.30
N ALA A 299 20.46 30.27 10.56
CA ALA A 299 21.55 30.22 9.60
C ALA A 299 21.01 30.56 8.21
N ALA A 300 21.48 31.65 7.61
CA ALA A 300 21.14 32.06 6.25
C ALA A 300 22.02 31.35 5.21
N ALA A 301 23.34 31.23 5.47
CA ALA A 301 24.28 30.58 4.57
C ALA A 301 25.44 29.93 5.33
N VAL A 302 26.12 28.99 4.66
CA VAL A 302 27.41 28.43 5.08
C VAL A 302 28.41 28.60 3.95
N THR A 303 29.63 29.03 4.25
CA THR A 303 30.72 29.19 3.30
C THR A 303 32.00 28.58 3.85
N PRO A 304 32.68 27.70 3.10
CA PRO A 304 32.23 27.10 1.84
C PRO A 304 31.08 26.09 2.07
N VAL A 305 30.30 25.80 1.03
CA VAL A 305 29.28 24.72 1.06
C VAL A 305 29.90 23.33 0.85
N ARG A 306 31.10 23.29 0.28
CA ARG A 306 31.86 22.07 -0.06
C ARG A 306 33.34 22.32 0.18
N THR A 307 34.06 21.37 0.79
CA THR A 307 35.51 21.48 0.99
C THR A 307 36.23 20.14 1.07
N ALA A 308 37.44 20.12 0.52
CA ALA A 308 38.40 19.02 0.61
C ALA A 308 39.47 19.25 1.69
N PHE A 309 39.32 20.23 2.60
CA PHE A 309 40.31 20.70 3.59
C PHE A 309 41.42 19.71 4.03
N GLY A 310 42.61 20.25 4.35
CA GLY A 310 43.70 19.48 4.94
C GLY A 310 45.10 19.93 4.54
N THR A 311 45.25 20.63 3.41
CA THR A 311 46.54 21.23 2.98
C THR A 311 46.81 22.60 3.62
N SER A 312 45.77 23.29 4.07
CA SER A 312 45.83 24.61 4.72
C SER A 312 44.63 24.78 5.65
N ALA A 313 44.72 25.75 6.57
CA ALA A 313 43.62 26.10 7.45
C ALA A 313 42.38 26.45 6.62
N THR A 314 41.26 25.78 6.88
CA THR A 314 40.00 26.00 6.19
C THR A 314 38.97 26.50 7.18
N SER A 315 38.58 27.76 7.02
CA SER A 315 37.52 28.36 7.83
C SER A 315 36.15 28.03 7.23
N VAL A 316 35.25 27.55 8.09
CA VAL A 316 33.82 27.42 7.80
C VAL A 316 33.11 28.57 8.50
N VAL A 317 32.40 29.38 7.73
CA VAL A 317 31.69 30.57 8.20
C VAL A 317 30.20 30.38 7.96
N VAL A 318 29.41 30.48 9.03
CA VAL A 318 27.95 30.51 8.98
C VAL A 318 27.50 31.95 9.20
N THR A 319 26.69 32.48 8.28
CA THR A 319 26.07 33.80 8.40
C THR A 319 24.58 33.67 8.63
N GLY A 320 23.98 34.62 9.36
CA GLY A 320 22.60 34.53 9.78
C GLY A 320 22.18 35.57 10.81
N SER A 321 21.31 35.19 11.74
CA SER A 321 20.84 36.04 12.84
C SER A 321 20.73 35.25 14.13
N GLY A 322 20.93 35.93 15.27
CA GLY A 322 20.85 35.30 16.58
C GLY A 322 22.08 34.45 16.93
N LEU A 323 23.20 34.64 16.23
CA LEU A 323 24.41 33.83 16.40
C LEU A 323 25.28 34.28 17.58
N ALA A 324 24.84 35.31 18.33
CA ALA A 324 25.55 35.77 19.52
C ALA A 324 25.59 34.65 20.57
N GLY A 325 26.77 34.37 21.11
CA GLY A 325 26.96 33.28 22.06
C GLY A 325 27.02 31.89 21.41
N ALA A 326 27.29 31.81 20.10
CA ALA A 326 27.65 30.55 19.45
C ALA A 326 28.89 29.94 20.11
N VAL A 327 28.87 28.63 20.27
CA VAL A 327 29.95 27.85 20.92
C VAL A 327 30.54 26.79 20.00
N GLU A 328 29.73 26.19 19.12
CA GLU A 328 30.17 25.11 18.24
C GLU A 328 29.44 25.10 16.90
N LEU A 329 30.15 24.65 15.85
CA LEU A 329 29.53 24.09 14.67
C LEU A 329 29.28 22.60 14.91
N VAL A 330 28.05 22.17 14.71
CA VAL A 330 27.59 20.79 14.90
C VAL A 330 27.13 20.25 13.56
N ALA A 331 27.74 19.15 13.12
CA ALA A 331 27.33 18.45 11.92
C ALA A 331 26.55 17.20 12.27
N THR A 332 25.35 17.07 11.71
CA THR A 332 24.56 15.85 11.82
C THR A 332 24.43 15.16 10.47
N ASP A 333 24.08 13.88 10.51
CA ASP A 333 23.55 13.19 9.33
C ASP A 333 22.04 13.47 9.15
N ALA A 334 21.44 12.82 8.15
CA ALA A 334 20.01 12.90 7.87
C ALA A 334 19.11 12.30 8.96
N ALA A 335 19.67 11.52 9.90
CA ALA A 335 18.97 10.99 11.06
C ALA A 335 19.13 11.89 12.30
N ASP A 336 19.63 13.12 12.11
CA ASP A 336 19.94 14.09 13.17
C ASP A 336 20.93 13.56 14.23
N THR A 337 21.77 12.58 13.86
CA THR A 337 22.84 12.07 14.72
C THR A 337 24.08 12.95 14.56
N VAL A 338 24.61 13.46 15.68
CA VAL A 338 25.86 14.24 15.66
C VAL A 338 27.01 13.36 15.20
N ARG A 339 27.66 13.76 14.11
CA ARG A 339 28.82 13.05 13.54
C ARG A 339 30.14 13.67 13.98
N TRP A 340 30.18 14.99 14.07
CA TRP A 340 31.31 15.74 14.59
C TRP A 340 30.85 17.13 15.03
N SER A 341 31.64 17.76 15.91
CA SER A 341 31.46 19.14 16.31
C SER A 341 32.83 19.80 16.47
N ILE A 342 32.88 21.11 16.20
CA ILE A 342 34.11 21.91 16.28
C ILE A 342 33.77 23.22 16.98
N PRO A 343 34.59 23.69 17.94
CA PRO A 343 34.37 24.97 18.59
C PRO A 343 34.44 26.12 17.59
N VAL A 344 33.52 27.08 17.71
CA VAL A 344 33.64 28.35 16.96
C VAL A 344 34.73 29.21 17.58
N ASP A 345 35.36 30.04 16.76
CA ASP A 345 36.29 31.07 17.19
C ASP A 345 35.52 32.29 17.73
N PRO A 346 35.59 32.59 19.04
CA PRO A 346 34.88 33.72 19.61
C PRO A 346 35.31 35.07 19.04
N ALA A 347 36.55 35.20 18.54
CA ALA A 347 37.05 36.44 17.95
C ALA A 347 36.45 36.73 16.56
N ARG A 348 35.87 35.71 15.91
CA ARG A 348 35.25 35.76 14.58
C ARG A 348 33.75 35.48 14.63
N THR A 349 33.16 35.61 15.81
CA THR A 349 31.75 35.31 16.06
C THR A 349 31.04 36.53 16.64
N ASP A 350 29.90 36.89 16.04
CA ASP A 350 29.03 37.99 16.48
C ASP A 350 27.55 37.59 16.35
N GLY A 351 26.62 38.56 16.45
CA GLY A 351 25.18 38.29 16.31
C GLY A 351 24.72 37.79 14.94
N THR A 352 25.60 37.85 13.93
CA THR A 352 25.30 37.58 12.51
C THR A 352 26.25 36.58 11.86
N THR A 353 27.41 36.31 12.46
CA THR A 353 28.45 35.44 11.92
C THR A 353 28.94 34.49 13.01
N ALA A 354 29.15 33.22 12.67
CA ALA A 354 29.87 32.26 13.49
C ALA A 354 30.88 31.52 12.61
N ALA A 355 32.14 31.49 13.02
CA ALA A 355 33.22 30.89 12.23
C ALA A 355 34.00 29.85 13.04
N ALA A 356 34.37 28.73 12.41
CA ALA A 356 35.24 27.72 13.00
C ALA A 356 36.26 27.24 11.97
N ASP A 357 37.43 26.82 12.42
CA ASP A 357 38.44 26.24 11.54
C ASP A 357 38.39 24.72 11.60
N LEU A 358 38.34 24.10 10.42
CA LEU A 358 38.49 22.65 10.32
C LEU A 358 39.91 22.26 10.71
N PRO A 359 40.10 21.12 11.40
CA PRO A 359 41.41 20.69 11.87
C PRO A 359 42.38 20.50 10.70
N SER A 360 43.57 21.11 10.79
CA SER A 360 44.68 20.85 9.88
C SER A 360 45.38 19.55 10.26
N GLY A 361 45.59 18.63 9.32
CA GLY A 361 46.34 17.38 9.57
C GLY A 361 45.56 16.32 10.34
N GLN A 362 44.40 15.94 9.82
CA GLN A 362 43.45 15.01 10.45
C GLN A 362 44.06 13.61 10.72
N PRO A 363 43.73 12.96 11.86
CA PRO A 363 44.03 11.54 12.04
C PRO A 363 43.32 10.69 10.99
N ALA A 364 44.05 9.68 10.51
CA ALA A 364 43.72 8.69 9.49
C ALA A 364 42.58 7.72 9.88
N GLY A 365 41.59 8.13 10.66
CA GLY A 365 40.51 7.22 11.08
C GLY A 365 39.42 7.84 11.96
N PRO A 366 38.41 7.04 12.33
CA PRO A 366 37.32 7.47 13.20
C PRO A 366 37.85 7.76 14.61
N GLY A 367 37.75 9.02 15.04
CA GLY A 367 38.15 9.47 16.37
C GLY A 367 37.54 10.83 16.72
N PRO A 368 37.57 11.23 18.00
CA PRO A 368 37.07 12.54 18.43
C PRO A 368 37.79 13.67 17.66
N GLY A 369 37.03 14.56 17.03
CA GLY A 369 37.57 15.65 16.20
C GLY A 369 37.88 15.29 14.76
N ALA A 370 37.66 14.05 14.32
CA ALA A 370 37.70 13.70 12.90
C ALA A 370 36.45 14.23 12.17
N VAL A 371 36.66 14.75 10.96
CA VAL A 371 35.64 15.21 10.02
C VAL A 371 35.74 14.30 8.77
N PRO A 372 35.01 13.18 8.71
CA PRO A 372 35.10 12.24 7.58
C PRO A 372 34.44 12.80 6.32
N ASN A 373 34.59 12.07 5.20
CA ASN A 373 33.83 12.38 3.98
C ASN A 373 32.34 12.20 4.24
N GLY A 374 31.54 13.08 3.66
CA GLY A 374 30.10 12.96 3.76
C GLY A 374 29.37 14.26 3.52
N ARG A 375 28.06 14.11 3.32
CA ARG A 375 27.10 15.20 3.31
C ARG A 375 26.52 15.35 4.71
N TYR A 376 26.63 16.55 5.27
CA TYR A 376 26.17 16.87 6.61
C TYR A 376 25.14 18.00 6.60
N ASP A 377 24.29 17.98 7.62
CA ASP A 377 23.43 19.09 8.02
C ASP A 377 24.14 19.90 9.11
N LEU A 378 24.78 20.99 8.70
CA LEU A 378 25.56 21.85 9.59
C LEU A 378 24.65 22.83 10.33
N ARG A 379 24.82 22.93 11.65
CA ARG A 379 24.10 23.85 12.54
C ARG A 379 25.08 24.59 13.44
N VAL A 380 24.74 25.81 13.81
CA VAL A 380 25.43 26.54 14.90
C VAL A 380 24.71 26.22 16.20
N ARG A 381 25.47 25.82 17.23
CA ARG A 381 25.01 25.62 18.60
C ARG A 381 25.36 26.84 19.45
N LEU A 382 24.38 27.38 20.17
CA LEU A 382 24.58 28.42 21.19
C LEU A 382 24.84 27.80 22.57
N ALA A 383 25.35 28.60 23.50
CA ALA A 383 25.67 28.16 24.86
C ALA A 383 24.47 27.59 25.65
N ASP A 384 23.24 28.03 25.35
CA ASP A 384 22.00 27.52 25.93
C ASP A 384 21.50 26.22 25.28
N GLY A 385 22.23 25.70 24.29
CA GLY A 385 21.90 24.49 23.53
C GLY A 385 21.02 24.73 22.31
N ALA A 386 20.56 25.96 22.05
CA ALA A 386 19.80 26.30 20.85
C ALA A 386 20.60 26.00 19.57
N LEU A 387 19.91 25.46 18.56
CA LEU A 387 20.47 25.17 17.24
C LEU A 387 19.83 26.06 16.18
N THR A 388 20.63 26.49 15.20
CA THR A 388 20.09 27.03 13.95
C THR A 388 19.36 25.96 13.15
N ASN A 389 18.58 26.38 12.15
CA ASN A 389 18.22 25.49 11.05
C ASN A 389 19.48 24.91 10.38
N PRO A 390 19.40 23.73 9.75
CA PRO A 390 20.54 23.13 9.08
C PRO A 390 20.87 23.80 7.76
N ARG A 391 22.15 23.77 7.41
CA ARG A 391 22.68 24.07 6.07
C ARG A 391 23.51 22.91 5.57
N THR A 392 23.27 22.48 4.33
CA THR A 392 24.04 21.41 3.70
C THR A 392 25.51 21.81 3.64
N PHE A 393 26.38 20.93 4.11
CA PHE A 393 27.82 21.06 4.06
C PHE A 393 28.44 19.75 3.58
N LEU A 394 29.28 19.82 2.55
CA LEU A 394 29.88 18.64 1.94
C LEU A 394 31.38 18.58 2.22
N VAL A 395 31.81 17.50 2.86
CA VAL A 395 33.23 17.17 3.02
C VAL A 395 33.59 16.13 1.98
N VAL A 396 34.60 16.41 1.17
CA VAL A 396 35.04 15.53 0.09
C VAL A 396 36.47 15.00 0.31
N PRO A 397 36.83 13.90 -0.36
CA PRO A 397 38.20 13.41 -0.37
C PRO A 397 39.16 14.49 -0.87
N LEU A 398 40.32 14.58 -0.23
CA LEU A 398 41.40 15.46 -0.64
C LEU A 398 42.38 14.70 -1.53
N LEU A 399 42.63 15.20 -2.74
CA LEU A 399 43.75 14.76 -3.57
C LEU A 399 44.85 15.82 -3.55
N LYS A 400 46.10 15.39 -3.35
CA LYS A 400 47.27 16.26 -3.45
C LYS A 400 47.73 16.33 -4.92
N PRO A 401 47.92 17.53 -5.48
CA PRO A 401 48.37 17.70 -6.86
C PRO A 401 49.81 17.20 -7.07
N VAL A 402 50.15 16.93 -8.34
CA VAL A 402 51.50 16.54 -8.76
C VAL A 402 52.41 17.78 -8.69
N THR A 403 53.19 17.92 -7.62
CA THR A 403 54.03 19.11 -7.38
C THR A 403 55.52 18.86 -7.58
N GLY A 404 55.91 17.69 -8.09
CA GLY A 404 57.32 17.29 -8.23
C GLY A 404 58.00 16.87 -6.91
N ALA A 405 57.29 16.95 -5.78
CA ALA A 405 57.73 16.40 -4.49
C ALA A 405 57.32 14.93 -4.35
N ALA A 406 58.09 14.13 -3.59
CA ALA A 406 57.83 12.71 -3.32
C ALA A 406 56.47 12.43 -2.64
N ASP A 407 55.78 13.48 -2.18
CA ASP A 407 54.52 13.42 -1.43
C ASP A 407 53.27 13.80 -2.23
N GLY A 408 53.41 14.06 -3.54
CA GLY A 408 52.30 14.30 -4.46
C GLY A 408 51.71 13.02 -5.06
N SER A 409 50.55 13.16 -5.73
CA SER A 409 50.05 12.11 -6.63
C SER A 409 50.97 12.00 -7.86
N GLY A 410 50.96 10.88 -8.57
CA GLY A 410 51.77 10.71 -9.77
C GLY A 410 51.61 9.38 -10.47
N TYR A 411 51.90 9.35 -11.76
CA TYR A 411 51.87 8.16 -12.60
C TYR A 411 53.30 7.72 -12.96
N ASP A 412 53.57 6.43 -12.82
CA ASP A 412 54.81 5.79 -13.27
C ASP A 412 54.53 4.98 -14.54
N PRO A 413 54.97 5.45 -15.73
CA PRO A 413 54.75 4.75 -16.99
C PRO A 413 55.48 3.41 -17.07
N SER A 414 56.60 3.24 -16.36
CA SER A 414 57.38 2.00 -16.36
C SER A 414 56.65 0.88 -15.61
N GLN A 415 55.99 1.22 -14.50
CA GLN A 415 55.22 0.28 -13.68
C GLN A 415 53.74 0.20 -14.09
N ARG A 416 53.25 1.17 -14.87
CA ARG A 416 51.84 1.41 -15.21
C ARG A 416 50.99 1.65 -13.96
N THR A 417 51.53 2.38 -13.01
CA THR A 417 50.89 2.60 -11.70
C THR A 417 50.62 4.08 -11.47
N LEU A 418 49.37 4.41 -11.14
CA LEU A 418 48.99 5.71 -10.60
C LEU A 418 48.93 5.61 -9.08
N THR A 419 49.74 6.41 -8.40
CA THR A 419 49.66 6.58 -6.95
C THR A 419 48.95 7.89 -6.64
N LEU A 420 47.84 7.81 -5.93
CA LEU A 420 47.13 8.98 -5.43
C LEU A 420 47.45 9.19 -3.96
N ARG A 421 47.79 10.41 -3.60
CA ARG A 421 48.07 10.82 -2.21
C ARG A 421 47.11 11.93 -1.80
N GLY A 422 46.73 11.95 -0.54
CA GLY A 422 45.57 12.72 -0.13
C GLY A 422 45.22 12.61 1.35
N ALA A 423 43.95 12.85 1.63
CA ALA A 423 43.32 12.58 2.92
C ALA A 423 41.87 12.13 2.68
N ARG A 424 41.38 11.24 3.55
CA ARG A 424 40.03 10.65 3.46
C ARG A 424 39.83 9.90 2.13
N LEU A 425 40.80 9.07 1.76
CA LEU A 425 40.72 8.18 0.60
C LEU A 425 40.23 6.76 0.98
N ASP A 426 39.95 6.54 2.26
CA ASP A 426 39.42 5.32 2.84
C ASP A 426 37.89 5.25 2.74
N GLY A 427 37.37 4.05 2.48
CA GLY A 427 35.93 3.82 2.30
C GLY A 427 35.62 2.37 1.95
N LEU A 428 34.33 2.02 1.94
CA LEU A 428 33.87 0.67 1.56
C LEU A 428 33.81 0.48 0.04
N ASP A 429 33.45 1.54 -0.69
CA ASP A 429 33.46 1.59 -2.14
C ASP A 429 34.32 2.77 -2.61
N VAL A 430 35.52 2.48 -3.10
CA VAL A 430 36.41 3.48 -3.71
C VAL A 430 36.55 3.21 -5.20
N ARG A 431 36.36 4.27 -5.99
CA ARG A 431 36.47 4.24 -7.44
C ARG A 431 37.38 5.35 -7.93
N LEU A 432 38.36 4.97 -8.73
CA LEU A 432 39.24 5.90 -9.43
C LEU A 432 38.60 6.29 -10.76
N ARG A 433 38.67 7.57 -11.13
CA ARG A 433 38.26 8.04 -12.45
C ARG A 433 39.42 8.72 -13.16
N VAL A 434 39.68 8.33 -14.40
CA VAL A 434 40.69 8.93 -15.28
C VAL A 434 40.02 9.31 -16.59
N ASP A 435 40.02 10.59 -16.94
CA ASP A 435 39.33 11.15 -18.12
C ASP A 435 37.86 10.72 -18.22
N GLY A 436 37.22 10.55 -17.07
CA GLY A 436 35.83 10.12 -16.96
C GLY A 436 35.61 8.60 -16.97
N VAL A 437 36.63 7.79 -17.29
CA VAL A 437 36.57 6.31 -17.20
C VAL A 437 36.75 5.86 -15.76
N GLU A 438 35.87 4.99 -15.30
CA GLU A 438 35.83 4.53 -13.91
C GLU A 438 36.53 3.17 -13.72
N TYR A 439 37.29 3.06 -12.63
CA TYR A 439 38.04 1.89 -12.21
C TYR A 439 37.66 1.57 -10.75
N GLU A 440 36.99 0.44 -10.53
CA GLU A 440 36.60 0.00 -9.19
C GLU A 440 37.81 -0.54 -8.43
N LEU A 441 38.04 -0.02 -7.21
CA LEU A 441 39.13 -0.44 -6.33
C LEU A 441 38.62 -1.25 -5.13
N GLY A 442 37.30 -1.26 -4.91
CA GLY A 442 36.67 -1.87 -3.73
C GLY A 442 36.98 -1.08 -2.45
N GLY A 443 36.99 -1.78 -1.31
CA GLY A 443 37.28 -1.15 -0.02
C GLY A 443 38.74 -0.72 0.09
N GLN A 444 38.97 0.52 0.51
CA GLN A 444 40.30 1.04 0.79
C GLN A 444 40.44 1.31 2.29
N PRO A 445 41.39 0.66 2.98
CA PRO A 445 41.59 0.86 4.41
C PRO A 445 42.51 2.06 4.71
N GLU A 446 43.28 2.53 3.72
CA GLU A 446 44.27 3.57 3.92
C GLU A 446 43.73 4.95 3.48
N PRO A 447 43.66 5.94 4.39
CA PRO A 447 43.04 7.24 4.12
C PRO A 447 43.97 8.22 3.41
N ALA A 448 45.28 7.96 3.42
CA ALA A 448 46.30 8.91 2.98
C ALA A 448 46.77 8.66 1.54
N SER A 449 46.67 7.42 1.06
CA SER A 449 47.08 7.07 -0.30
C SER A 449 46.56 5.71 -0.73
N PHE A 450 46.46 5.52 -2.04
CA PHE A 450 46.37 4.19 -2.65
C PHE A 450 47.07 4.20 -4.01
N THR A 451 47.38 3.00 -4.53
CA THR A 451 48.00 2.83 -5.84
C THR A 451 47.14 1.92 -6.71
N HIS A 452 46.86 2.34 -7.95
CA HIS A 452 46.18 1.53 -8.95
C HIS A 452 47.13 1.19 -10.10
N ARG A 453 47.13 -0.07 -10.52
CA ARG A 453 47.92 -0.55 -11.68
C ARG A 453 47.02 -0.78 -12.89
N PHE A 454 47.32 -0.11 -13.99
CA PHE A 454 46.56 -0.27 -15.23
C PHE A 454 47.05 -1.48 -16.03
N ALA A 455 46.11 -2.12 -16.74
CA ALA A 455 46.43 -3.20 -17.67
C ALA A 455 47.31 -2.72 -18.84
N ARG A 456 47.09 -1.48 -19.28
CA ARG A 456 47.87 -0.81 -20.35
C ARG A 456 48.36 0.54 -19.85
N PRO A 457 49.52 1.04 -20.33
CA PRO A 457 49.96 2.38 -19.99
C PRO A 457 48.92 3.42 -20.42
N LEU A 458 48.77 4.48 -19.63
CA LEU A 458 48.02 5.66 -20.05
C LEU A 458 48.72 6.31 -21.27
N PRO A 459 47.96 6.88 -22.22
CA PRO A 459 48.53 7.65 -23.33
C PRO A 459 49.43 8.79 -22.81
N PRO A 460 50.51 9.18 -23.51
CA PRO A 460 51.33 10.30 -23.07
C PRO A 460 50.52 11.60 -23.11
N GLY A 461 50.54 12.37 -22.02
CA GLY A 461 49.78 13.61 -21.89
C GLY A 461 49.29 13.90 -20.48
N GLY A 462 48.49 14.96 -20.34
CA GLY A 462 47.78 15.29 -19.12
C GLY A 462 46.45 14.55 -19.04
N HIS A 463 46.13 14.04 -17.85
CA HIS A 463 44.91 13.32 -17.54
C HIS A 463 44.23 13.93 -16.33
N THR A 464 42.91 14.10 -16.43
CA THR A 464 42.09 14.56 -15.31
C THR A 464 41.71 13.36 -14.44
N VAL A 465 42.05 13.43 -13.16
CA VAL A 465 41.85 12.35 -12.19
C VAL A 465 41.00 12.82 -11.03
N ASP A 466 39.97 12.04 -10.68
CA ASP A 466 39.19 12.19 -9.45
C ASP A 466 38.85 10.85 -8.81
N VAL A 467 38.43 10.88 -7.55
CA VAL A 467 38.08 9.67 -6.78
C VAL A 467 36.67 9.81 -6.22
N LEU A 468 35.90 8.73 -6.30
CA LEU A 468 34.68 8.57 -5.51
C LEU A 468 34.99 7.68 -4.31
N VAL A 469 34.63 8.16 -3.12
CA VAL A 469 34.72 7.40 -1.86
C VAL A 469 33.31 7.35 -1.27
N ASP A 470 32.72 6.15 -1.21
CA ASP A 470 31.35 5.92 -0.73
C ASP A 470 30.32 6.86 -1.38
N GLY A 471 30.49 7.09 -2.69
CA GLY A 471 29.64 7.98 -3.50
C GLY A 471 29.96 9.47 -3.39
N ILE A 472 30.95 9.89 -2.60
CA ILE A 472 31.40 11.29 -2.49
C ILE A 472 32.60 11.54 -3.40
N ARG A 473 32.44 12.47 -4.35
CA ARG A 473 33.45 12.81 -5.36
C ARG A 473 34.44 13.88 -4.87
N SER A 474 35.74 13.59 -5.01
CA SER A 474 36.83 14.54 -4.77
C SER A 474 36.82 15.71 -5.76
N ASP A 475 37.65 16.71 -5.51
CA ASP A 475 38.09 17.60 -6.58
C ASP A 475 39.01 16.86 -7.56
N ALA A 476 38.97 17.26 -8.82
CA ALA A 476 39.82 16.68 -9.84
C ALA A 476 41.22 17.31 -9.80
N ILE A 477 42.24 16.49 -10.07
CA ILE A 477 43.62 16.92 -10.24
C ILE A 477 44.12 16.52 -11.61
N GLU A 478 45.13 17.22 -12.12
CA GLU A 478 45.82 16.87 -13.35
C GLU A 478 47.04 16.00 -13.03
N VAL A 479 47.21 14.90 -13.76
CA VAL A 479 48.37 14.01 -13.67
C VAL A 479 48.95 13.83 -15.07
N SER A 480 50.28 13.89 -15.20
CA SER A 480 50.97 13.61 -16.46
C SER A 480 51.39 12.14 -16.54
N ALA A 481 51.14 11.50 -17.69
CA ALA A 481 51.52 10.12 -17.97
C ALA A 481 52.82 9.97 -18.77
#